data_AF-A0AAX4F4G9-F1
#
_entry.id   AF-A0AAX4F4G9-F1
#
_cell.length_a   1.000
_cell.length_b   1.000
_cell.length_c   1.000
_cell.angle_alpha   90.00
_cell.angle_beta   90.00
_cell.angle_gamma   90.00
#
_symmetry.space_group_name_H-M   'P 1'
#
loop_
_entity.id
_entity.type
_entity.pdbx_description
1 polymer ?
#
loop_
_entity_poly.entity_id
_entity_poly.type
_entity_poly.pdbx_seq_one_letter_code
_entity_poly.pdbx_strand_id
1 'polypeptide(L)'
;MKAHLLPPRENYNGNLIWRKEDFIDKVDKTSTSLEQLRSLGYWASPFPEGDGITFSYKNDNHQKNNLDIIEDFRKCFEWVDIELAKSVSSNIELAELEDERKMMKCTVIVPIEKIFIQETISIGQYTLYCEKQFDENPDERLSKQEGSYIQFDCQLPYIDLLRLNTNIDHNSHVINKCLSITEYALDLVRFSHSSFTHKEFTPNPAGQRASGFYDVEIIPLEKTHLKPLILSGISRPLSVSNNWLGPQVDSISYPGIQYLSSVYDKVIENELSTVVTFAMRSCRQSFYSIGDESQFLNLIFSLDGLSNIDPRWKGWKQRTYIAALTCNNSSINFKENLEVYDNLYTNVRNKLVHDGKDFYQLQVDSNESSEQVFTYIKKIIALIESNNFSTLNELRGYAVKLLNQDEYKIAFREVIDRISKLRGVAPKYPSW
;
A
#
# COMPACT_ATOMS: atom_id res chain seq x y z
N MET A 1 20.33 31.52 -6.44
CA MET A 1 18.89 31.25 -6.35
C MET A 1 18.35 31.30 -7.76
N LYS A 2 17.61 30.29 -8.18
CA LYS A 2 17.09 30.19 -9.55
C LYS A 2 15.60 30.48 -9.57
N ALA A 3 15.13 31.08 -10.66
CA ALA A 3 13.72 31.28 -10.92
C ALA A 3 13.41 31.10 -12.41
N HIS A 4 12.21 30.61 -12.71
CA HIS A 4 11.75 30.45 -14.09
C HIS A 4 10.66 31.47 -14.41
N LEU A 5 10.82 32.19 -15.51
CA LEU A 5 9.87 33.17 -15.99
C LEU A 5 8.95 32.55 -17.06
N LEU A 6 7.66 32.55 -16.78
CA LEU A 6 6.58 32.26 -17.71
C LEU A 6 5.99 33.59 -18.20
N PRO A 7 6.22 34.00 -19.45
CA PRO A 7 5.62 35.22 -19.99
C PRO A 7 4.08 35.12 -20.04
N PRO A 8 3.35 36.26 -19.99
CA PRO A 8 1.90 36.29 -20.19
C PRO A 8 1.51 35.74 -21.56
N ARG A 9 0.33 35.11 -21.66
CA ARG A 9 -0.17 34.51 -22.91
C ARG A 9 -1.68 34.64 -23.00
N GLU A 10 -2.21 35.08 -24.13
CA GLU A 10 -3.66 35.23 -24.35
C GLU A 10 -4.34 35.96 -23.17
N ASN A 11 -5.19 35.25 -22.41
CA ASN A 11 -5.91 35.76 -21.24
C ASN A 11 -5.24 35.39 -19.90
N TYR A 12 -4.03 34.83 -19.93
CA TYR A 12 -3.28 34.41 -18.75
C TYR A 12 -2.18 35.41 -18.41
N ASN A 13 -2.08 35.72 -17.12
CA ASN A 13 -0.96 36.46 -16.57
C ASN A 13 0.35 35.66 -16.69
N GLY A 14 1.47 36.38 -16.72
CA GLY A 14 2.78 35.79 -16.59
C GLY A 14 3.08 35.45 -15.13
N ASN A 15 3.99 34.52 -14.91
CA ASN A 15 4.44 34.10 -13.59
C ASN A 15 5.97 34.05 -13.54
N LEU A 16 6.57 34.60 -12.49
CA LEU A 16 7.95 34.28 -12.12
C LEU A 16 7.85 33.31 -10.93
N ILE A 17 8.43 32.12 -11.05
CA ILE A 17 8.32 31.08 -10.03
C ILE A 17 9.68 30.65 -9.51
N TRP A 18 9.73 30.24 -8.25
CA TRP A 18 10.94 29.79 -7.59
C TRP A 18 10.63 28.84 -6.45
N ARG A 19 11.67 28.17 -5.95
CA ARG A 19 11.58 27.39 -4.71
C ARG A 19 11.37 28.33 -3.52
N LYS A 20 10.28 28.13 -2.77
CA LYS A 20 9.91 28.98 -1.62
C LYS A 20 11.02 29.12 -0.57
N GLU A 21 11.68 28.01 -0.22
CA GLU A 21 12.68 27.97 0.85
C GLU A 21 13.89 28.86 0.55
N ASP A 22 14.25 29.01 -0.72
CA ASP A 22 15.37 29.86 -1.15
C ASP A 22 15.07 31.37 -0.97
N PHE A 23 13.78 31.74 -0.88
CA PHE A 23 13.32 33.13 -0.95
C PHE A 23 12.62 33.62 0.33
N ILE A 24 12.43 32.76 1.34
CA ILE A 24 11.65 33.07 2.54
C ILE A 24 12.20 34.28 3.32
N ASP A 25 13.52 34.45 3.36
CA ASP A 25 14.20 35.56 4.04
C ASP A 25 14.52 36.74 3.11
N LYS A 26 13.89 36.81 1.93
CA LYS A 26 14.17 37.83 0.91
C LYS A 26 13.00 38.79 0.68
N VAL A 27 12.05 38.86 1.60
CA VAL A 27 10.82 39.68 1.50
C VAL A 27 11.12 41.15 1.13
N ASP A 28 12.12 41.77 1.78
CA ASP A 28 12.49 43.16 1.48
C ASP A 28 13.04 43.32 0.06
N LYS A 29 13.93 42.41 -0.36
CA LYS A 29 14.49 42.43 -1.72
C LYS A 29 13.42 42.20 -2.77
N THR A 30 12.51 41.25 -2.52
CA THR A 30 11.36 40.99 -3.40
C THR A 30 10.46 42.22 -3.50
N SER A 31 10.18 42.92 -2.38
CA SER A 31 9.39 44.15 -2.38
C SER A 31 10.04 45.25 -3.21
N THR A 32 11.36 45.49 -3.04
CA THR A 32 12.09 46.47 -3.83
C THR A 32 12.09 46.13 -5.32
N SER A 33 12.34 44.86 -5.69
CA SER A 33 12.29 44.41 -7.08
C SER A 33 10.89 44.55 -7.69
N LEU A 34 9.82 44.33 -6.92
CA LEU A 34 8.44 44.55 -7.36
C LEU A 34 8.11 46.03 -7.59
N GLU A 35 8.60 46.93 -6.75
CA GLU A 35 8.45 48.38 -6.96
C GLU A 35 9.15 48.83 -8.26
N GLN A 36 10.35 48.31 -8.51
CA GLN A 36 11.07 48.55 -9.75
C GLN A 36 10.28 48.05 -10.97
N LEU A 37 9.76 46.82 -10.94
CA LEU A 37 8.91 46.30 -12.03
C LEU A 37 7.65 47.15 -12.26
N ARG A 38 6.98 47.58 -11.18
CA ARG A 38 5.79 48.44 -11.28
C ARG A 38 6.12 49.78 -11.91
N SER A 39 7.31 50.34 -11.65
CA SER A 39 7.78 51.57 -12.31
C SER A 39 7.99 51.41 -13.82
N LEU A 40 8.24 50.19 -14.30
CA LEU A 40 8.33 49.84 -15.73
C LEU A 40 6.96 49.58 -16.38
N GLY A 41 5.86 49.81 -15.66
CA GLY A 41 4.49 49.68 -16.16
C GLY A 41 3.88 48.29 -16.01
N TYR A 42 4.53 47.37 -15.29
CA TYR A 42 3.94 46.07 -14.98
C TYR A 42 2.96 46.17 -13.82
N TRP A 43 1.87 45.41 -13.90
CA TRP A 43 1.18 44.98 -12.69
C TRP A 43 1.87 43.71 -12.19
N ALA A 44 2.30 43.67 -10.94
CA ALA A 44 2.98 42.51 -10.34
C ALA A 44 2.62 42.35 -8.86
N SER A 45 2.38 41.11 -8.44
CA SER A 45 2.02 40.74 -7.06
C SER A 45 2.66 39.41 -6.66
N PRO A 46 3.23 39.30 -5.44
CA PRO A 46 3.73 38.02 -4.95
C PRO A 46 2.59 37.03 -4.71
N PHE A 47 2.88 35.74 -4.84
CA PHE A 47 1.97 34.68 -4.43
C PHE A 47 1.86 34.61 -2.89
N PRO A 48 0.66 34.41 -2.33
CA PRO A 48 0.46 34.23 -0.88
C PRO A 48 1.30 33.09 -0.26
N GLU A 49 1.62 32.08 -1.07
CA GLU A 49 2.40 30.90 -0.73
C GLU A 49 3.89 31.19 -0.63
N GLY A 50 4.38 32.20 -1.35
CA GLY A 50 5.77 32.68 -1.35
C GLY A 50 6.68 32.04 -2.41
N ASP A 51 6.14 31.27 -3.33
CA ASP A 51 6.82 30.51 -4.39
C ASP A 51 6.83 31.23 -5.76
N GLY A 52 6.46 32.50 -5.80
CA GLY A 52 6.55 33.28 -7.02
C GLY A 52 5.82 34.62 -7.01
N ILE A 53 5.69 35.18 -8.21
CA ILE A 53 5.03 36.44 -8.53
C ILE A 53 4.17 36.22 -9.75
N THR A 54 2.92 36.69 -9.71
CA THR A 54 2.11 36.87 -10.92
C THR A 54 2.24 38.29 -11.44
N PHE A 55 2.23 38.44 -12.75
CA PHE A 55 2.34 39.75 -13.38
C PHE A 55 1.57 39.83 -14.70
N SER A 56 1.22 41.05 -15.09
CA SER A 56 0.70 41.35 -16.42
C SER A 56 1.29 42.66 -16.93
N TYR A 57 1.35 42.78 -18.24
CA TYR A 57 1.75 44.00 -18.92
C TYR A 57 0.69 44.35 -19.96
N LYS A 58 -0.08 45.39 -19.67
CA LYS A 58 -1.09 45.93 -20.59
C LYS A 58 -0.70 47.37 -20.92
N ASN A 59 -0.08 47.54 -22.08
CA ASN A 59 0.16 48.85 -22.66
C ASN A 59 -0.40 48.84 -24.09
N ASP A 60 -1.48 49.60 -24.30
CA ASP A 60 -2.27 49.60 -25.53
C ASP A 60 -1.46 50.07 -26.76
N ASN A 61 -0.33 50.75 -26.55
CA ASN A 61 0.50 51.32 -27.61
C ASN A 61 1.74 50.48 -27.96
N HIS A 62 2.17 49.55 -27.10
CA HIS A 62 3.38 48.75 -27.33
C HIS A 62 3.35 47.46 -26.51
N GLN A 63 3.18 46.32 -27.18
CA GLN A 63 3.34 45.01 -26.54
C GLN A 63 4.83 44.62 -26.50
N LYS A 64 5.30 44.23 -25.31
CA LYS A 64 6.66 43.70 -25.13
C LYS A 64 6.73 42.25 -25.58
N ASN A 65 7.82 41.87 -26.24
CA ASN A 65 8.07 40.46 -26.57
C ASN A 65 8.67 39.73 -25.35
N ASN A 66 8.77 38.40 -25.41
CA ASN A 66 9.26 37.59 -24.29
C ASN A 66 10.72 37.91 -23.90
N LEU A 67 11.56 38.32 -24.85
CA LEU A 67 12.96 38.70 -24.59
C LEU A 67 13.04 40.03 -23.83
N ASP A 68 12.19 41.00 -24.18
CA ASP A 68 12.13 42.27 -23.47
C ASP A 68 11.67 42.05 -22.01
N ILE A 69 10.65 41.20 -21.82
CA ILE A 69 10.13 40.89 -20.49
C ILE A 69 11.20 40.22 -19.63
N ILE A 70 11.92 39.20 -20.13
CA ILE A 70 12.95 38.53 -19.32
C ILE A 70 14.10 39.47 -18.95
N GLU A 71 14.50 40.37 -19.84
CA GLU A 71 15.56 41.34 -19.54
C GLU A 71 15.11 42.37 -18.49
N ASP A 72 13.86 42.83 -18.53
CA ASP A 72 13.31 43.68 -17.47
C ASP A 72 13.28 42.98 -16.12
N PHE A 73 12.85 41.71 -16.09
CA PHE A 73 12.86 40.91 -14.88
C PHE A 73 14.28 40.69 -14.34
N ARG A 74 15.26 40.40 -15.21
CA ARG A 74 16.68 40.26 -14.81
C ARG A 74 17.26 41.54 -14.22
N LYS A 75 16.88 42.71 -14.76
CA LYS A 75 17.29 44.02 -14.23
C LYS A 75 16.62 44.35 -12.90
N CYS A 76 15.36 43.99 -12.70
CA CYS A 76 14.67 44.26 -11.44
C CYS A 76 15.05 43.25 -10.34
N PHE A 77 15.39 42.01 -10.72
CA PHE A 77 15.77 40.92 -9.83
C PHE A 77 17.24 40.53 -10.03
N GLU A 78 18.17 41.49 -10.03
CA GLU A 78 19.62 41.23 -10.27
C GLU A 78 20.25 40.21 -9.30
N TRP A 79 19.58 39.97 -8.17
CA TRP A 79 19.99 39.02 -7.14
C TRP A 79 19.46 37.58 -7.38
N VAL A 80 18.75 37.34 -8.48
CA VAL A 80 18.14 36.06 -8.89
C VAL A 80 18.63 35.67 -10.29
N ASP A 81 18.98 34.39 -10.45
CA ASP A 81 19.27 33.82 -11.76
C ASP A 81 17.96 33.43 -12.46
N ILE A 82 17.51 34.26 -13.41
CA ILE A 82 16.22 34.10 -14.10
C ILE A 82 16.43 33.48 -15.48
N GLU A 83 15.82 32.31 -15.67
CA GLU A 83 15.75 31.59 -16.93
C GLU A 83 14.32 31.67 -17.52
N LEU A 84 14.20 31.59 -18.84
CA LEU A 84 12.89 31.48 -19.49
C LEU A 84 12.36 30.05 -19.31
N ALA A 85 11.11 29.92 -18.88
CA ALA A 85 10.45 28.62 -18.71
C ALA A 85 10.42 27.81 -20.01
N LYS A 86 10.58 26.49 -19.88
CA LYS A 86 10.55 25.54 -21.01
C LYS A 86 9.14 25.02 -21.30
N SER A 87 8.28 25.09 -20.31
CA SER A 87 6.88 24.68 -20.28
C SER A 87 5.96 25.86 -20.04
N VAL A 88 4.69 25.64 -20.31
CA VAL A 88 3.60 26.61 -20.07
C VAL A 88 2.98 26.45 -18.68
N SER A 89 3.30 25.35 -17.99
CA SER A 89 2.74 25.01 -16.68
C SER A 89 3.67 25.46 -15.57
N SER A 90 3.19 26.36 -14.72
CA SER A 90 3.91 26.78 -13.51
C SER A 90 4.24 25.62 -12.59
N ASN A 91 3.38 24.60 -12.50
CA ASN A 91 3.65 23.44 -11.64
C ASN A 91 4.81 22.59 -12.17
N ILE A 92 4.91 22.39 -13.49
CA ILE A 92 6.01 21.63 -14.10
C ILE A 92 7.32 22.38 -13.86
N GLU A 93 7.33 23.67 -14.12
CA GLU A 93 8.52 24.50 -13.92
C GLU A 93 8.94 24.59 -12.45
N LEU A 94 7.97 24.63 -11.51
CA LEU A 94 8.26 24.59 -10.08
C LEU A 94 8.84 23.22 -9.67
N ALA A 95 8.34 22.13 -10.26
CA ALA A 95 8.86 20.79 -10.00
C ALA A 95 10.33 20.62 -10.42
N GLU A 96 10.78 21.32 -11.47
CA GLU A 96 12.18 21.34 -11.90
C GLU A 96 13.10 22.15 -10.97
N LEU A 97 12.54 23.09 -10.21
CA LEU A 97 13.27 23.93 -9.24
C LEU A 97 13.28 23.36 -7.82
N GLU A 98 12.35 22.45 -7.52
CA GLU A 98 12.18 21.88 -6.18
C GLU A 98 13.17 20.77 -5.85
N ASP A 99 13.34 20.53 -4.54
CA ASP A 99 14.15 19.42 -4.04
C ASP A 99 13.40 18.09 -4.17
N GLU A 100 14.02 17.12 -4.84
CA GLU A 100 13.46 15.76 -5.00
C GLU A 100 13.13 15.07 -3.68
N ARG A 101 13.77 15.50 -2.58
CA ARG A 101 13.54 14.96 -1.23
C ARG A 101 12.41 15.65 -0.48
N LYS A 102 11.84 16.74 -1.02
CA LYS A 102 10.76 17.46 -0.36
C LYS A 102 9.50 16.60 -0.35
N MET A 103 9.07 16.27 0.87
CA MET A 103 7.82 15.56 1.13
C MET A 103 6.76 16.57 1.58
N MET A 104 5.52 16.29 1.20
CA MET A 104 4.35 17.06 1.58
C MET A 104 3.39 16.16 2.35
N LYS A 105 2.90 16.65 3.50
CA LYS A 105 1.84 15.98 4.25
C LYS A 105 0.51 16.11 3.51
N CYS A 106 -0.16 14.98 3.30
CA CYS A 106 -1.46 14.91 2.66
C CYS A 106 -2.39 13.97 3.41
N THR A 107 -3.67 14.27 3.42
CA THR A 107 -4.72 13.28 3.68
C THR A 107 -5.07 12.60 2.36
N VAL A 108 -5.07 11.27 2.37
CA VAL A 108 -5.41 10.43 1.23
C VAL A 108 -6.73 9.73 1.53
N ILE A 109 -7.64 9.79 0.56
CA ILE A 109 -8.97 9.19 0.63
C ILE A 109 -9.14 8.25 -0.56
N VAL A 110 -9.47 6.99 -0.27
CA VAL A 110 -9.58 5.94 -1.29
C VAL A 110 -10.92 5.24 -1.15
N PRO A 111 -11.78 5.25 -2.20
CA PRO A 111 -13.03 4.50 -2.17
C PRO A 111 -12.77 3.00 -1.99
N ILE A 112 -13.71 2.35 -1.32
CA ILE A 112 -13.73 0.89 -1.20
C ILE A 112 -15.08 0.38 -1.66
N GLU A 113 -15.06 -0.75 -2.37
CA GLU A 113 -16.26 -1.41 -2.87
C GLU A 113 -16.33 -2.85 -2.36
N LYS A 114 -17.55 -3.39 -2.37
CA LYS A 114 -17.86 -4.75 -1.93
C LYS A 114 -17.43 -4.97 -0.48
N ILE A 115 -17.90 -4.08 0.38
CA ILE A 115 -17.70 -4.09 1.82
C ILE A 115 -18.83 -3.28 2.42
N PHE A 116 -19.46 -3.81 3.46
CA PHE A 116 -20.47 -3.10 4.23
C PHE A 116 -19.89 -2.73 5.59
N ILE A 117 -19.94 -1.46 5.95
CA ILE A 117 -19.47 -0.93 7.22
C ILE A 117 -20.66 -0.19 7.82
N GLN A 118 -21.13 -0.65 8.97
CA GLN A 118 -22.29 -0.05 9.63
C GLN A 118 -21.94 1.29 10.28
N GLU A 119 -20.81 1.35 10.99
CA GLU A 119 -20.32 2.52 11.70
C GLU A 119 -18.86 2.78 11.33
N THR A 120 -18.42 4.04 11.31
CA THR A 120 -17.03 4.39 10.99
C THR A 120 -16.07 3.75 11.98
N ILE A 121 -15.09 2.99 11.50
CA ILE A 121 -14.12 2.24 12.32
C ILE A 121 -12.74 2.84 12.13
N SER A 122 -12.02 3.06 13.23
CA SER A 122 -10.59 3.43 13.19
C SER A 122 -9.72 2.24 13.59
N ILE A 123 -8.67 1.99 12.82
CA ILE A 123 -7.66 0.98 13.11
C ILE A 123 -6.28 1.48 12.69
N GLY A 124 -5.37 1.59 13.67
CA GLY A 124 -4.07 2.20 13.45
C GLY A 124 -4.18 3.64 12.94
N GLN A 125 -3.44 3.96 11.87
CA GLN A 125 -3.52 5.26 11.18
C GLN A 125 -4.71 5.39 10.21
N TYR A 126 -5.55 4.36 10.06
CA TYR A 126 -6.60 4.30 9.06
C TYR A 126 -7.98 4.52 9.68
N THR A 127 -8.82 5.28 8.99
CA THR A 127 -10.24 5.41 9.28
C THR A 127 -11.04 4.85 8.11
N LEU A 128 -11.82 3.81 8.38
CA LEU A 128 -12.75 3.19 7.45
C LEU A 128 -14.11 3.84 7.66
N TYR A 129 -14.47 4.75 6.76
CA TYR A 129 -15.77 5.42 6.77
C TYR A 129 -16.85 4.51 6.19
N CYS A 130 -18.00 4.47 6.86
CA CYS A 130 -19.22 3.82 6.35
C CYS A 130 -19.78 4.55 5.12
N GLU A 131 -20.92 4.11 4.58
CA GLU A 131 -21.60 4.94 3.59
C GLU A 131 -22.15 6.20 4.25
N LYS A 132 -22.20 7.31 3.51
CA LYS A 132 -22.56 8.63 4.05
C LYS A 132 -23.95 8.66 4.70
N GLN A 133 -24.89 7.85 4.19
CA GLN A 133 -26.24 7.72 4.75
C GLN A 133 -26.28 7.06 6.14
N PHE A 134 -25.21 6.34 6.53
CA PHE A 134 -25.06 5.70 7.84
C PHE A 134 -24.10 6.48 8.75
N ASP A 135 -23.48 7.55 8.27
CA ASP A 135 -22.55 8.35 9.05
C ASP A 135 -23.31 9.25 10.03
N GLU A 136 -22.92 9.25 11.30
CA GLU A 136 -23.54 10.11 12.32
C GLU A 136 -23.20 11.59 12.09
N ASN A 137 -22.03 11.88 11.49
CA ASN A 137 -21.54 13.24 11.27
C ASN A 137 -21.12 13.45 9.80
N PRO A 138 -22.05 13.34 8.83
CA PRO A 138 -21.73 13.36 7.40
C PRO A 138 -21.15 14.69 6.92
N ASP A 139 -21.42 15.79 7.64
CA ASP A 139 -20.92 17.14 7.33
C ASP A 139 -19.44 17.33 7.72
N GLU A 140 -18.89 16.47 8.60
CA GLU A 140 -17.48 16.50 9.00
C GLU A 140 -16.57 15.74 8.01
N ARG A 141 -17.17 15.03 7.04
CA ARG A 141 -16.42 14.31 6.01
C ARG A 141 -15.60 15.26 5.14
N LEU A 142 -14.34 14.90 4.92
CA LEU A 142 -13.48 15.61 3.98
C LEU A 142 -13.87 15.31 2.52
N SER A 143 -14.32 14.09 2.23
CA SER A 143 -14.73 13.67 0.89
C SER A 143 -16.22 13.85 0.67
N LYS A 144 -16.59 14.22 -0.56
CA LYS A 144 -17.99 14.30 -1.02
C LYS A 144 -18.55 12.95 -1.47
N GLN A 145 -17.78 11.88 -1.34
CA GLN A 145 -18.20 10.54 -1.74
C GLN A 145 -19.34 10.01 -0.87
N GLU A 146 -20.33 9.41 -1.53
CA GLU A 146 -21.51 8.83 -0.87
C GLU A 146 -21.23 7.42 -0.31
N GLY A 147 -20.36 6.65 -0.99
CA GLY A 147 -19.99 5.30 -0.56
C GLY A 147 -18.93 5.28 0.56
N SER A 148 -18.62 4.06 1.00
CA SER A 148 -17.54 3.80 1.96
C SER A 148 -16.16 4.12 1.39
N TYR A 149 -15.24 4.57 2.24
CA TYR A 149 -13.85 4.88 1.87
C TYR A 149 -12.89 4.68 3.03
N ILE A 150 -11.60 4.59 2.71
CA ILE A 150 -10.51 4.62 3.69
C ILE A 150 -9.85 5.99 3.63
N GLN A 151 -9.62 6.59 4.80
CA GLN A 151 -8.88 7.82 4.98
C GLN A 151 -7.65 7.59 5.85
N PHE A 152 -6.52 8.21 5.47
CA PHE A 152 -5.31 8.23 6.28
C PHE A 152 -4.42 9.42 5.89
N ASP A 153 -3.54 9.82 6.80
CA ASP A 153 -2.51 10.82 6.52
C ASP A 153 -1.22 10.14 6.05
N CYS A 154 -0.56 10.69 5.02
CA CYS A 154 0.76 10.23 4.62
C CYS A 154 1.63 11.36 4.04
N GLN A 155 2.88 11.03 3.76
CA GLN A 155 3.84 11.91 3.12
C GLN A 155 4.00 11.53 1.65
N LEU A 156 3.75 12.46 0.74
CA LEU A 156 3.92 12.29 -0.70
C LEU A 156 5.01 13.24 -1.23
N PRO A 157 5.88 12.82 -2.18
CA PRO A 157 6.87 13.71 -2.76
C PRO A 157 6.19 14.90 -3.43
N TYR A 158 6.62 16.11 -3.08
CA TYR A 158 5.97 17.33 -3.58
C TYR A 158 6.10 17.45 -5.10
N ILE A 159 7.24 17.03 -5.65
CA ILE A 159 7.48 16.98 -7.10
C ILE A 159 6.45 16.10 -7.82
N ASP A 160 6.01 15.00 -7.19
CA ASP A 160 5.04 14.10 -7.80
C ASP A 160 3.67 14.78 -7.88
N LEU A 161 3.29 15.52 -6.84
CA LEU A 161 2.04 16.26 -6.79
C LEU A 161 2.01 17.41 -7.81
N LEU A 162 3.12 18.11 -7.98
CA LEU A 162 3.26 19.18 -8.98
C LEU A 162 3.15 18.64 -10.41
N ARG A 163 3.66 17.43 -10.65
CA ARG A 163 3.65 16.76 -11.96
C ARG A 163 2.35 16.00 -12.25
N LEU A 164 1.33 16.05 -11.40
CA LEU A 164 0.04 15.45 -11.70
C LEU A 164 -0.61 16.05 -12.95
N ASN A 165 -1.37 15.24 -13.66
CA ASN A 165 -2.06 15.56 -14.92
C ASN A 165 -1.14 15.94 -16.09
N THR A 166 0.17 15.71 -15.94
CA THR A 166 1.13 15.87 -17.05
C THR A 166 1.04 14.72 -18.04
N ASN A 167 0.94 13.49 -17.55
CA ASN A 167 0.70 12.29 -18.34
C ASN A 167 0.04 11.18 -17.49
N ILE A 168 -0.50 10.17 -18.17
CA ILE A 168 -1.25 9.07 -17.56
C ILE A 168 -0.34 8.16 -16.70
N ASP A 169 0.90 7.95 -17.13
CA ASP A 169 1.84 7.07 -16.42
C ASP A 169 2.23 7.64 -15.05
N HIS A 170 2.47 8.96 -14.98
CA HIS A 170 2.77 9.67 -13.75
C HIS A 170 1.58 9.68 -12.81
N ASN A 171 0.37 9.92 -13.33
CA ASN A 171 -0.85 9.80 -12.53
C ASN A 171 -1.01 8.38 -11.97
N SER A 172 -0.76 7.35 -12.79
CA SER A 172 -0.82 5.94 -12.37
C SER A 172 0.25 5.61 -11.33
N HIS A 173 1.43 6.22 -11.40
CA HIS A 173 2.47 6.08 -10.39
C HIS A 173 1.99 6.58 -9.02
N VAL A 174 1.45 7.79 -8.96
CA VAL A 174 0.95 8.39 -7.71
C VAL A 174 -0.26 7.63 -7.17
N ILE A 175 -1.22 7.26 -8.03
CA ILE A 175 -2.36 6.40 -7.65
C ILE A 175 -1.85 5.11 -7.01
N ASN A 176 -0.97 4.36 -7.68
CA ASN A 176 -0.46 3.10 -7.16
C ASN A 176 0.24 3.24 -5.80
N LYS A 177 0.95 4.35 -5.57
CA LYS A 177 1.58 4.64 -4.28
C LYS A 177 0.53 4.77 -3.17
N CYS A 178 -0.50 5.58 -3.39
CA CYS A 178 -1.61 5.73 -2.44
C CYS A 178 -2.32 4.40 -2.20
N LEU A 179 -2.71 3.69 -3.27
CA LEU A 179 -3.38 2.39 -3.18
C LEU A 179 -2.54 1.37 -2.41
N SER A 180 -1.21 1.34 -2.59
CA SER A 180 -0.35 0.39 -1.88
C SER A 180 -0.41 0.53 -0.36
N ILE A 181 -0.59 1.77 0.14
CA ILE A 181 -0.73 2.06 1.57
C ILE A 181 -2.15 1.73 2.03
N THR A 182 -3.18 2.04 1.24
CA THR A 182 -4.57 1.70 1.54
C THR A 182 -4.79 0.20 1.63
N GLU A 183 -4.10 -0.59 0.80
CA GLU A 183 -4.22 -2.05 0.82
C GLU A 183 -3.83 -2.66 2.16
N TYR A 184 -2.99 -2.00 2.98
CA TYR A 184 -2.70 -2.46 4.33
C TYR A 184 -3.93 -2.44 5.24
N ALA A 185 -4.77 -1.40 5.16
CA ALA A 185 -6.03 -1.35 5.90
C ALA A 185 -6.98 -2.46 5.44
N LEU A 186 -7.09 -2.70 4.12
CA LEU A 186 -7.90 -3.81 3.61
C LEU A 186 -7.29 -5.17 3.90
N ASP A 187 -5.98 -5.30 4.07
CA ASP A 187 -5.36 -6.56 4.52
C ASP A 187 -5.83 -6.92 5.93
N LEU A 188 -6.05 -5.93 6.82
CA LEU A 188 -6.63 -6.18 8.15
C LEU A 188 -8.07 -6.70 8.05
N VAL A 189 -8.87 -6.14 7.13
CA VAL A 189 -10.22 -6.63 6.84
C VAL A 189 -10.18 -8.05 6.27
N ARG A 190 -9.35 -8.31 5.26
CA ARG A 190 -9.21 -9.64 4.64
C ARG A 190 -8.72 -10.68 5.64
N PHE A 191 -7.78 -10.30 6.50
CA PHE A 191 -7.27 -11.17 7.54
C PHE A 191 -8.36 -11.57 8.54
N SER A 192 -9.28 -10.68 8.88
CA SER A 192 -10.33 -10.98 9.85
C SER A 192 -11.58 -11.62 9.23
N HIS A 193 -11.99 -11.21 8.03
CA HIS A 193 -13.32 -11.51 7.47
C HIS A 193 -13.31 -12.35 6.18
N SER A 194 -12.21 -12.38 5.42
CA SER A 194 -12.17 -13.12 4.15
C SER A 194 -11.76 -14.57 4.34
N SER A 195 -12.27 -15.42 3.44
CA SER A 195 -12.04 -16.87 3.41
C SER A 195 -12.01 -17.36 1.97
N PHE A 196 -11.20 -18.37 1.69
CA PHE A 196 -11.15 -19.03 0.39
C PHE A 196 -12.35 -19.96 0.16
N THR A 197 -12.96 -20.50 1.21
CA THR A 197 -14.23 -21.26 1.11
C THR A 197 -15.45 -20.36 1.03
N HIS A 198 -15.33 -19.10 1.45
CA HIS A 198 -16.38 -18.07 1.34
C HIS A 198 -15.87 -16.83 0.59
N LYS A 199 -15.58 -16.99 -0.71
CA LYS A 199 -15.03 -15.91 -1.55
C LYS A 199 -15.96 -14.71 -1.64
N GLU A 200 -17.27 -14.90 -1.42
CA GLU A 200 -18.28 -13.86 -1.34
C GLU A 200 -17.96 -12.78 -0.29
N PHE A 201 -17.17 -13.09 0.74
CA PHE A 201 -16.74 -12.16 1.81
C PHE A 201 -15.36 -11.51 1.56
N THR A 202 -14.91 -11.50 0.30
CA THR A 202 -13.66 -10.82 -0.08
C THR A 202 -13.94 -9.43 -0.64
N PRO A 203 -13.43 -8.33 -0.06
CA PRO A 203 -13.66 -7.01 -0.63
C PRO A 203 -12.94 -6.82 -1.97
N ASN A 204 -13.33 -5.81 -2.75
CA ASN A 204 -12.57 -5.45 -3.94
C ASN A 204 -11.17 -4.89 -3.56
N PRO A 205 -10.20 -4.92 -4.50
CA PRO A 205 -8.97 -4.15 -4.37
C PRO A 205 -9.22 -2.69 -4.01
N ALA A 206 -8.32 -2.09 -3.23
CA ALA A 206 -8.48 -0.71 -2.77
C ALA A 206 -8.59 0.25 -3.97
N GLY A 207 -9.52 1.21 -3.90
CA GLY A 207 -9.72 2.24 -4.92
C GLY A 207 -10.44 1.77 -6.18
N GLN A 208 -10.64 0.45 -6.37
CA GLN A 208 -11.31 -0.06 -7.55
C GLN A 208 -12.80 0.28 -7.54
N ARG A 209 -13.24 0.93 -8.61
CA ARG A 209 -14.64 1.26 -8.86
C ARG A 209 -15.33 0.17 -9.68
N ALA A 210 -16.66 0.17 -9.70
CA ALA A 210 -17.46 -0.71 -10.55
C ALA A 210 -17.15 -0.58 -12.05
N SER A 211 -16.62 0.57 -12.49
CA SER A 211 -16.15 0.80 -13.87
C SER A 211 -14.82 0.10 -14.19
N GLY A 212 -14.13 -0.44 -13.19
CA GLY A 212 -12.77 -1.00 -13.30
C GLY A 212 -11.66 0.04 -13.15
N PHE A 213 -11.99 1.34 -13.09
CA PHE A 213 -11.03 2.40 -12.80
C PHE A 213 -10.65 2.42 -11.33
N TYR A 214 -9.50 3.02 -11.04
CA TYR A 214 -9.00 3.24 -9.70
C TYR A 214 -9.00 4.73 -9.38
N ASP A 215 -9.60 5.08 -8.25
CA ASP A 215 -9.75 6.47 -7.81
C ASP A 215 -8.99 6.71 -6.51
N VAL A 216 -8.40 7.90 -6.39
CA VAL A 216 -7.76 8.41 -5.17
C VAL A 216 -8.02 9.91 -5.08
N GLU A 217 -8.42 10.37 -3.89
CA GLU A 217 -8.50 11.79 -3.54
C GLU A 217 -7.33 12.15 -2.61
N ILE A 218 -6.64 13.25 -2.91
CA ILE A 218 -5.46 13.73 -2.18
C ILE A 218 -5.71 15.17 -1.75
N ILE A 219 -5.65 15.42 -0.43
CA ILE A 219 -5.85 16.73 0.18
C ILE A 219 -4.52 17.16 0.81
N PRO A 220 -3.81 18.15 0.23
CA PRO A 220 -2.63 18.73 0.85
C PRO A 220 -2.98 19.38 2.18
N LEU A 221 -2.19 19.11 3.22
CA LEU A 221 -2.39 19.69 4.56
C LEU A 221 -1.50 20.91 4.84
N GLU A 222 -0.52 21.16 3.98
CA GLU A 222 0.42 22.27 4.10
C GLU A 222 -0.08 23.52 3.38
N LYS A 223 0.51 24.69 3.70
CA LYS A 223 0.22 25.93 2.99
C LYS A 223 0.81 25.87 1.57
N THR A 224 -0.01 25.48 0.60
CA THR A 224 0.34 25.29 -0.81
C THR A 224 -0.76 25.82 -1.73
N HIS A 225 -0.42 26.11 -2.98
CA HIS A 225 -1.37 26.49 -4.04
C HIS A 225 -2.12 25.28 -4.60
N LEU A 226 -1.63 24.06 -4.32
CA LEU A 226 -2.29 22.82 -4.70
C LEU A 226 -3.63 22.68 -3.97
N LYS A 227 -4.71 22.66 -4.76
CA LYS A 227 -6.06 22.35 -4.27
C LYS A 227 -6.20 20.82 -4.05
N PRO A 228 -7.26 20.36 -3.36
CA PRO A 228 -7.62 18.94 -3.36
C PRO A 228 -7.66 18.36 -4.77
N LEU A 229 -7.08 17.18 -4.93
CA LEU A 229 -6.88 16.51 -6.21
C LEU A 229 -7.70 15.23 -6.22
N ILE A 230 -8.41 14.97 -7.31
CA ILE A 230 -9.06 13.67 -7.57
C ILE A 230 -8.37 13.07 -8.78
N LEU A 231 -7.76 11.91 -8.58
CA LEU A 231 -7.09 11.15 -9.62
C LEU A 231 -7.92 9.90 -9.93
N SER A 232 -8.13 9.64 -11.21
CA SER A 232 -8.76 8.41 -11.71
C SER A 232 -7.93 7.84 -12.84
N GLY A 233 -7.76 6.52 -12.88
CA GLY A 233 -6.99 5.87 -13.93
C GLY A 233 -7.07 4.35 -13.93
N ILE A 234 -6.56 3.73 -15.00
CA ILE A 234 -6.43 2.28 -15.10
C ILE A 234 -5.09 1.89 -14.47
N SER A 235 -5.07 1.85 -13.13
CA SER A 235 -3.85 1.56 -12.37
C SER A 235 -3.39 0.11 -12.53
N ARG A 236 -4.34 -0.81 -12.76
CA ARG A 236 -4.11 -2.25 -12.95
C ARG A 236 -4.91 -2.72 -14.19
N PRO A 237 -4.24 -3.10 -15.30
CA PRO A 237 -4.93 -3.52 -16.53
C PRO A 237 -5.77 -4.78 -16.38
N LEU A 238 -5.39 -5.66 -15.45
CA LEU A 238 -6.14 -6.83 -15.05
C LEU A 238 -6.52 -6.66 -13.58
N SER A 239 -7.82 -6.71 -13.30
CA SER A 239 -8.35 -6.67 -11.93
C SER A 239 -9.46 -7.68 -11.76
N VAL A 240 -9.64 -8.13 -10.52
CA VAL A 240 -10.75 -8.98 -10.11
C VAL A 240 -11.77 -8.11 -9.40
N SER A 241 -13.05 -8.31 -9.69
CA SER A 241 -14.15 -7.68 -8.97
C SER A 241 -15.03 -8.77 -8.37
N ASN A 242 -15.37 -8.61 -7.10
CA ASN A 242 -16.32 -9.46 -6.42
C ASN A 242 -17.75 -9.08 -6.87
N ASN A 243 -18.54 -10.07 -7.31
CA ASN A 243 -19.92 -9.86 -7.73
C ASN A 243 -20.91 -9.81 -6.55
N TRP A 244 -20.54 -10.32 -5.38
CA TRP A 244 -21.31 -10.27 -4.14
C TRP A 244 -21.20 -8.92 -3.42
N LEU A 245 -21.79 -8.80 -2.23
CA LEU A 245 -21.76 -7.60 -1.39
C LEU A 245 -20.44 -7.43 -0.64
N GLY A 246 -19.67 -8.52 -0.46
CA GLY A 246 -18.47 -8.53 0.37
C GLY A 246 -18.76 -8.74 1.86
N PRO A 247 -17.76 -8.53 2.73
CA PRO A 247 -17.92 -8.73 4.16
C PRO A 247 -18.71 -7.57 4.79
N GLN A 248 -19.51 -7.89 5.79
CA GLN A 248 -19.99 -6.93 6.79
C GLN A 248 -18.90 -6.78 7.87
N VAL A 249 -18.44 -5.55 8.08
CA VAL A 249 -17.35 -5.21 9.00
C VAL A 249 -17.91 -4.29 10.08
N ASP A 250 -18.38 -4.89 11.17
CA ASP A 250 -18.85 -4.17 12.35
C ASP A 250 -17.70 -3.90 13.33
N SER A 251 -16.69 -4.78 13.33
CA SER A 251 -15.45 -4.58 14.09
C SER A 251 -14.31 -5.38 13.45
N ILE A 252 -13.07 -4.94 13.62
CA ILE A 252 -11.89 -5.66 13.13
C ILE A 252 -11.20 -6.33 14.33
N SER A 253 -11.63 -7.56 14.63
CA SER A 253 -11.10 -8.34 15.76
C SER A 253 -10.76 -9.75 15.34
N TYR A 254 -9.46 -10.08 15.40
CA TYR A 254 -8.94 -11.43 15.18
C TYR A 254 -7.53 -11.54 15.80
N PRO A 255 -7.11 -12.69 16.35
CA PRO A 255 -5.74 -12.86 16.87
C PRO A 255 -4.68 -12.50 15.80
N GLY A 256 -3.78 -11.58 16.11
CA GLY A 256 -2.79 -11.03 15.19
C GLY A 256 -3.13 -9.66 14.59
N ILE A 257 -4.38 -9.18 14.70
CA ILE A 257 -4.79 -7.89 14.11
C ILE A 257 -4.04 -6.71 14.72
N GLN A 258 -3.85 -6.69 16.04
CA GLN A 258 -3.19 -5.56 16.71
C GLN A 258 -1.70 -5.51 16.34
N TYR A 259 -1.05 -6.67 16.28
CA TYR A 259 0.29 -6.79 15.73
C TYR A 259 0.37 -6.29 14.29
N LEU A 260 -0.52 -6.75 13.39
CA LEU A 260 -0.54 -6.31 11.99
C LEU A 260 -0.74 -4.80 11.86
N SER A 261 -1.68 -4.22 12.61
CA SER A 261 -1.90 -2.76 12.64
C SER A 261 -0.63 -2.03 13.06
N SER A 262 0.03 -2.48 14.12
CA SER A 262 1.27 -1.89 14.63
C SER A 262 2.44 -1.99 13.64
N VAL A 263 2.49 -3.06 12.86
CA VAL A 263 3.47 -3.23 11.76
C VAL A 263 3.20 -2.22 10.63
N TYR A 264 1.94 -2.07 10.21
CA TYR A 264 1.58 -1.15 9.12
C TYR A 264 1.71 0.33 9.50
N ASP A 265 1.51 0.66 10.78
CA ASP A 265 1.75 1.99 11.34
C ASP A 265 3.25 2.27 11.59
N LYS A 266 4.13 1.29 11.30
CA LYS A 266 5.58 1.35 11.56
C LYS A 266 5.93 1.56 13.04
N VAL A 267 5.06 1.17 13.96
CA VAL A 267 5.37 1.11 15.38
C VAL A 267 6.28 -0.09 15.66
N ILE A 268 6.08 -1.19 14.93
CA ILE A 268 6.92 -2.39 14.99
C ILE A 268 7.74 -2.52 13.70
N GLU A 269 9.02 -2.15 13.78
CA GLU A 269 10.00 -2.29 12.70
C GLU A 269 11.09 -3.28 13.10
N ASN A 270 10.95 -4.54 12.67
CA ASN A 270 11.93 -5.60 12.91
C ASN A 270 11.98 -6.61 11.75
N GLU A 271 12.78 -7.66 11.90
CA GLU A 271 12.96 -8.68 10.87
C GLU A 271 11.64 -9.40 10.55
N LEU A 272 10.87 -9.77 11.58
CA LEU A 272 9.59 -10.45 11.41
C LEU A 272 8.51 -9.55 10.81
N SER A 273 8.45 -8.27 11.15
CA SER A 273 7.43 -7.35 10.61
C SER A 273 7.54 -7.18 9.10
N THR A 274 8.78 -7.17 8.58
CA THR A 274 9.07 -7.16 7.15
C THR A 274 8.54 -8.43 6.47
N VAL A 275 8.86 -9.60 7.04
CA VAL A 275 8.42 -10.90 6.50
C VAL A 275 6.90 -11.04 6.54
N VAL A 276 6.25 -10.59 7.61
CA VAL A 276 4.79 -10.59 7.76
C VAL A 276 4.13 -9.69 6.72
N THR A 277 4.69 -8.51 6.46
CA THR A 277 4.16 -7.60 5.42
C THR A 277 4.22 -8.25 4.04
N PHE A 278 5.30 -8.96 3.71
CA PHE A 278 5.38 -9.71 2.45
C PHE A 278 4.39 -10.88 2.40
N ALA A 279 4.23 -11.64 3.49
CA ALA A 279 3.27 -12.72 3.56
C ALA A 279 1.83 -12.21 3.37
N MET A 280 1.45 -11.11 4.01
CA MET A 280 0.12 -10.51 3.87
C MET A 280 -0.14 -9.97 2.47
N ARG A 281 0.85 -9.33 1.85
CA ARG A 281 0.78 -8.92 0.44
C ARG A 281 0.53 -10.11 -0.48
N SER A 282 1.21 -11.23 -0.25
CA SER A 282 1.02 -12.44 -1.05
C SER A 282 -0.35 -13.08 -0.79
N CYS A 283 -0.82 -13.15 0.46
CA CYS A 283 -2.20 -13.58 0.78
C CYS A 283 -3.25 -12.75 0.04
N ARG A 284 -3.09 -11.42 0.01
CA ARG A 284 -3.94 -10.52 -0.80
C ARG A 284 -3.94 -10.91 -2.27
N GLN A 285 -2.77 -11.16 -2.86
CA GLN A 285 -2.68 -11.58 -4.26
C GLN A 285 -3.37 -12.92 -4.52
N SER A 286 -3.34 -13.85 -3.55
CA SER A 286 -4.04 -15.12 -3.66
C SER A 286 -5.56 -14.94 -3.75
N PHE A 287 -6.15 -14.04 -2.97
CA PHE A 287 -7.59 -13.73 -3.07
C PHE A 287 -8.03 -13.21 -4.44
N TYR A 288 -7.11 -12.60 -5.20
CA TYR A 288 -7.37 -12.05 -6.53
C TYR A 288 -6.71 -12.85 -7.65
N SER A 289 -6.29 -14.08 -7.37
CA SER A 289 -5.71 -14.97 -8.38
C SER A 289 -6.81 -15.58 -9.26
N ILE A 290 -6.57 -15.62 -10.57
CA ILE A 290 -7.55 -16.13 -11.55
C ILE A 290 -7.61 -17.67 -11.56
N GLY A 291 -6.51 -18.34 -11.21
CA GLY A 291 -6.40 -19.80 -11.21
C GLY A 291 -6.16 -20.38 -9.82
N ASP A 292 -6.83 -21.50 -9.54
CA ASP A 292 -6.79 -22.22 -8.27
C ASP A 292 -5.38 -22.70 -7.92
N GLU A 293 -4.61 -23.16 -8.90
CA GLU A 293 -3.21 -23.57 -8.72
C GLU A 293 -2.34 -22.38 -8.31
N SER A 294 -2.52 -21.23 -8.96
CA SER A 294 -1.75 -20.01 -8.65
C SER A 294 -2.11 -19.49 -7.26
N GLN A 295 -3.39 -19.49 -6.91
CA GLN A 295 -3.89 -19.13 -5.58
C GLN A 295 -3.22 -19.98 -4.50
N PHE A 296 -3.32 -21.30 -4.63
CA PHE A 296 -2.79 -22.25 -3.64
C PHE A 296 -1.26 -22.22 -3.56
N LEU A 297 -0.55 -22.24 -4.69
CA LEU A 297 0.91 -22.23 -4.70
C LEU A 297 1.47 -20.93 -4.12
N ASN A 298 0.84 -19.79 -4.40
CA ASN A 298 1.24 -18.51 -3.81
C ASN A 298 1.05 -18.52 -2.28
N LEU A 299 0.00 -19.14 -1.75
CA LEU A 299 -0.18 -19.32 -0.30
C LEU A 299 0.90 -20.24 0.30
N ILE A 300 1.27 -21.32 -0.38
CA ILE A 300 2.37 -22.20 0.07
C ILE A 300 3.68 -21.41 0.15
N PHE A 301 4.02 -20.63 -0.88
CA PHE A 301 5.23 -19.80 -0.85
C PHE A 301 5.17 -18.73 0.24
N SER A 302 3.99 -18.17 0.50
CA SER A 302 3.76 -17.23 1.58
C SER A 302 4.00 -17.85 2.95
N LEU A 303 3.48 -19.06 3.18
CA LEU A 303 3.67 -19.81 4.42
C LEU A 303 5.14 -20.19 4.64
N ASP A 304 5.81 -20.69 3.59
CA ASP A 304 7.22 -21.06 3.65
C ASP A 304 8.12 -19.85 3.92
N GLY A 305 7.83 -18.73 3.25
CA GLY A 305 8.52 -17.45 3.45
C GLY A 305 8.30 -16.89 4.86
N LEU A 306 7.05 -16.90 5.34
CA LEU A 306 6.69 -16.47 6.69
C LEU A 306 7.41 -17.29 7.77
N SER A 307 7.50 -18.60 7.56
CA SER A 307 8.09 -19.53 8.52
C SER A 307 9.62 -19.57 8.47
N ASN A 308 10.25 -18.92 7.47
CA ASN A 308 11.68 -18.94 7.18
C ASN A 308 12.29 -20.35 7.26
N ILE A 309 11.69 -21.28 6.50
CA ILE A 309 12.12 -22.67 6.43
C ILE A 309 13.54 -22.74 5.88
N ASP A 310 14.44 -23.43 6.58
CA ASP A 310 15.79 -23.69 6.05
C ASP A 310 15.67 -24.50 4.75
N PRO A 311 16.27 -24.07 3.62
CA PRO A 311 16.16 -24.76 2.33
C PRO A 311 16.63 -26.23 2.35
N ARG A 312 17.41 -26.63 3.37
CA ARG A 312 17.86 -28.01 3.58
C ARG A 312 16.79 -28.86 4.28
N TRP A 313 15.82 -28.26 4.94
CA TRP A 313 14.73 -28.97 5.61
C TRP A 313 13.68 -29.38 4.58
N LYS A 314 13.63 -30.68 4.29
CA LYS A 314 12.70 -31.28 3.32
C LYS A 314 11.92 -32.43 3.97
N GLY A 315 10.79 -32.77 3.38
CA GLY A 315 9.96 -33.90 3.82
C GLY A 315 9.50 -33.73 5.27
N TRP A 316 9.66 -34.77 6.10
CA TRP A 316 9.21 -34.76 7.49
C TRP A 316 9.84 -33.66 8.36
N LYS A 317 11.06 -33.22 8.05
CA LYS A 317 11.69 -32.10 8.78
C LYS A 317 10.97 -30.78 8.51
N GLN A 318 10.59 -30.50 7.27
CA GLN A 318 9.78 -29.31 6.98
C GLN A 318 8.40 -29.40 7.65
N ARG A 319 7.74 -30.56 7.52
CA ARG A 319 6.34 -30.74 7.94
C ARG A 319 6.18 -30.66 9.46
N THR A 320 7.10 -31.26 10.22
CA THR A 320 7.09 -31.18 11.69
C THR A 320 7.38 -29.76 12.19
N TYR A 321 8.19 -29.00 11.48
CA TYR A 321 8.44 -27.59 11.81
C TYR A 321 7.19 -26.72 11.65
N ILE A 322 6.49 -26.81 10.51
CA ILE A 322 5.24 -26.08 10.29
C ILE A 322 4.15 -26.51 11.26
N ALA A 323 4.03 -27.81 11.55
CA ALA A 323 3.10 -28.31 12.55
C ALA A 323 3.40 -27.72 13.94
N ALA A 324 4.67 -27.60 14.34
CA ALA A 324 5.06 -27.00 15.61
C ALA A 324 4.67 -25.52 15.71
N LEU A 325 4.85 -24.75 14.62
CA LEU A 325 4.47 -23.34 14.58
C LEU A 325 2.95 -23.10 14.60
N THR A 326 2.15 -24.09 14.21
CA THR A 326 0.69 -23.94 14.02
C THR A 326 -0.13 -24.69 15.08
N CYS A 327 0.51 -25.38 16.02
CA CYS A 327 -0.17 -26.24 17.00
C CYS A 327 -0.69 -25.51 18.25
N ASN A 328 -0.29 -24.25 18.49
CA ASN A 328 -0.65 -23.47 19.68
C ASN A 328 -0.37 -24.24 21.00
N ASN A 329 0.80 -24.87 21.12
CA ASN A 329 1.22 -25.68 22.28
C ASN A 329 0.31 -26.89 22.59
N SER A 330 -0.48 -27.36 21.62
CA SER A 330 -1.30 -28.57 21.76
C SER A 330 -0.73 -29.71 20.93
N SER A 331 -0.35 -30.82 21.58
CA SER A 331 0.11 -32.04 20.91
C SER A 331 -0.96 -32.66 20.01
N ILE A 332 -2.24 -32.50 20.37
CA ILE A 332 -3.37 -32.95 19.54
C ILE A 332 -3.39 -32.16 18.23
N ASN A 333 -3.40 -30.83 18.33
CA ASN A 333 -3.37 -29.94 17.15
C ASN A 333 -2.10 -30.16 16.32
N PHE A 334 -0.97 -30.46 16.98
CA PHE A 334 0.28 -30.77 16.29
C PHE A 334 0.14 -32.00 15.39
N LYS A 335 -0.44 -33.10 15.90
CA LYS A 335 -0.66 -34.32 15.11
C LYS A 335 -1.57 -34.03 13.91
N GLU A 336 -2.70 -33.37 14.17
CA GLU A 336 -3.67 -33.01 13.13
C GLU A 336 -3.04 -32.14 12.05
N ASN A 337 -2.36 -31.05 12.43
CA ASN A 337 -1.70 -30.16 11.48
C ASN A 337 -0.58 -30.88 10.71
N LEU A 338 0.18 -31.78 11.36
CA LEU A 338 1.24 -32.53 10.69
C LEU A 338 0.68 -33.44 9.58
N GLU A 339 -0.43 -34.11 9.86
CA GLU A 339 -1.12 -34.98 8.90
C GLU A 339 -1.68 -34.18 7.72
N VAL A 340 -2.40 -33.10 8.03
CA VAL A 340 -3.03 -32.24 7.03
C VAL A 340 -1.97 -31.57 6.15
N TYR A 341 -0.93 -30.99 6.75
CA TYR A 341 0.13 -30.34 5.98
C TYR A 341 0.96 -31.33 5.16
N ASP A 342 1.21 -32.55 5.66
CA ASP A 342 1.85 -33.61 4.88
C ASP A 342 1.02 -34.01 3.64
N ASN A 343 -0.30 -34.07 3.78
CA ASN A 343 -1.23 -34.31 2.67
C ASN A 343 -1.18 -33.16 1.66
N LEU A 344 -1.32 -31.91 2.10
CA LEU A 344 -1.22 -30.73 1.23
C LEU A 344 0.09 -30.69 0.45
N TYR A 345 1.22 -31.01 1.10
CA TYR A 345 2.51 -30.97 0.42
C TYR A 345 2.73 -32.13 -0.54
N THR A 346 2.40 -33.36 -0.12
CA THR A 346 2.72 -34.57 -0.87
C THR A 346 1.73 -34.86 -1.98
N ASN A 347 0.44 -34.70 -1.69
CA ASN A 347 -0.65 -35.12 -2.56
C ASN A 347 -1.23 -33.96 -3.39
N VAL A 348 -1.05 -32.72 -2.94
CA VAL A 348 -1.50 -31.53 -3.69
C VAL A 348 -0.30 -30.81 -4.31
N ARG A 349 0.47 -30.04 -3.53
CA ARG A 349 1.56 -29.18 -4.02
C ARG A 349 2.55 -29.91 -4.92
N ASN A 350 3.06 -31.06 -4.49
CA ASN A 350 4.04 -31.80 -5.29
C ASN A 350 3.44 -32.33 -6.59
N LYS A 351 2.16 -32.68 -6.61
CA LYS A 351 1.48 -33.14 -7.82
C LYS A 351 1.20 -31.99 -8.79
N LEU A 352 0.83 -30.82 -8.27
CA LEU A 352 0.70 -29.61 -9.09
C LEU A 352 2.06 -29.22 -9.72
N VAL A 353 3.13 -29.18 -8.92
CA VAL A 353 4.44 -28.66 -9.35
C VAL A 353 5.27 -29.65 -10.15
N HIS A 354 5.29 -30.93 -9.77
CA HIS A 354 6.20 -31.92 -10.38
C HIS A 354 5.51 -32.84 -11.39
N ASP A 355 4.22 -33.10 -11.20
CA ASP A 355 3.46 -34.00 -12.08
C ASP A 355 2.60 -33.19 -13.08
N GLY A 356 2.57 -31.85 -12.97
CA GLY A 356 1.81 -30.97 -13.86
C GLY A 356 0.30 -31.17 -13.78
N LYS A 357 -0.20 -31.67 -12.64
CA LYS A 357 -1.62 -31.90 -12.43
C LYS A 357 -2.36 -30.61 -12.06
N ASP A 358 -3.67 -30.59 -12.28
CA ASP A 358 -4.57 -29.55 -11.79
C ASP A 358 -5.45 -30.08 -10.63
N PHE A 359 -6.16 -29.19 -9.93
CA PHE A 359 -7.05 -29.60 -8.83
C PHE A 359 -8.16 -30.56 -9.27
N TYR A 360 -8.65 -30.42 -10.50
CA TYR A 360 -9.68 -31.30 -11.08
C TYR A 360 -9.19 -32.76 -11.19
N GLN A 361 -7.98 -32.97 -11.70
CA GLN A 361 -7.33 -34.28 -11.81
C GLN A 361 -6.98 -34.89 -10.45
N LEU A 362 -6.73 -34.05 -9.44
CA LEU A 362 -6.46 -34.49 -8.08
C LEU A 362 -7.73 -34.87 -7.32
N GLN A 363 -8.90 -34.40 -7.77
CA GLN A 363 -10.18 -34.56 -7.08
C GLN A 363 -10.10 -34.01 -5.64
N VAL A 364 -9.42 -32.88 -5.48
CA VAL A 364 -9.26 -32.16 -4.22
C VAL A 364 -9.87 -30.77 -4.36
N ASP A 365 -10.56 -30.30 -3.32
CA ASP A 365 -11.10 -28.95 -3.30
C ASP A 365 -9.97 -27.91 -3.11
N SER A 366 -9.87 -26.98 -4.05
CA SER A 366 -8.85 -25.93 -4.06
C SER A 366 -9.07 -24.87 -3.00
N ASN A 367 -10.33 -24.58 -2.67
CA ASN A 367 -10.73 -23.59 -1.69
C ASN A 367 -10.42 -24.08 -0.27
N GLU A 368 -10.78 -25.32 0.05
CA GLU A 368 -10.43 -25.95 1.33
C GLU A 368 -8.91 -26.04 1.50
N SER A 369 -8.19 -26.44 0.45
CA SER A 369 -6.72 -26.50 0.47
C SER A 369 -6.09 -25.13 0.72
N SER A 370 -6.63 -24.09 0.10
CA SER A 370 -6.16 -22.70 0.24
C SER A 370 -6.50 -22.13 1.62
N GLU A 371 -7.72 -22.36 2.11
CA GLU A 371 -8.18 -21.95 3.44
C GLU A 371 -7.30 -22.55 4.54
N GLN A 372 -6.92 -23.82 4.39
CA GLN A 372 -6.07 -24.49 5.37
C GLN A 372 -4.67 -23.87 5.45
N VAL A 373 -4.07 -23.50 4.31
CA VAL A 373 -2.77 -22.81 4.28
C VAL A 373 -2.89 -21.39 4.83
N PHE A 374 -3.95 -20.66 4.48
CA PHE A 374 -4.22 -19.33 5.02
C PHE A 374 -4.44 -19.35 6.53
N THR A 375 -5.12 -20.38 7.05
CA THR A 375 -5.26 -20.63 8.49
C THR A 375 -3.92 -20.85 9.17
N TYR A 376 -2.97 -21.56 8.54
CA TYR A 376 -1.62 -21.70 9.09
C TYR A 376 -0.87 -20.37 9.15
N ILE A 377 -0.98 -19.54 8.10
CA ILE A 377 -0.41 -18.19 8.09
C ILE A 377 -0.98 -17.35 9.25
N LYS A 378 -2.31 -17.36 9.41
CA LYS A 378 -3.02 -16.70 10.53
C LYS A 378 -2.50 -17.14 11.89
N LYS A 379 -2.38 -18.47 12.11
CA LYS A 379 -1.88 -19.03 13.37
C LYS A 379 -0.44 -18.59 13.67
N ILE A 380 0.43 -18.52 12.65
CA ILE A 380 1.81 -18.08 12.85
C ILE A 380 1.88 -16.59 13.20
N ILE A 381 1.07 -15.74 12.56
CA ILE A 381 1.00 -14.31 12.92
C ILE A 381 0.50 -14.13 14.36
N ALA A 382 -0.54 -14.87 14.77
CA ALA A 382 -1.02 -14.86 16.15
C ALA A 382 0.03 -15.41 17.15
N LEU A 383 0.83 -16.39 16.74
CA LEU A 383 1.95 -16.90 17.54
C LEU A 383 3.02 -15.83 17.75
N ILE A 384 3.39 -15.10 16.69
CA ILE A 384 4.35 -13.99 16.75
C ILE A 384 3.88 -12.92 17.72
N GLU A 385 2.60 -12.51 17.62
CA GLU A 385 1.99 -11.54 18.53
C GLU A 385 2.01 -12.01 19.98
N SER A 386 1.48 -13.21 20.26
CA SER A 386 1.35 -13.73 21.64
C SER A 386 2.67 -13.94 22.36
N ASN A 387 3.78 -14.13 21.63
CA ASN A 387 5.11 -14.30 22.21
C ASN A 387 6.01 -13.07 22.04
N ASN A 388 5.52 -11.99 21.41
CA ASN A 388 6.30 -10.80 21.06
C ASN A 388 7.62 -11.11 20.33
N PHE A 389 7.58 -12.04 19.36
CA PHE A 389 8.78 -12.35 18.58
C PHE A 389 9.16 -11.18 17.67
N SER A 390 10.47 -10.91 17.60
CA SER A 390 11.05 -9.83 16.81
C SER A 390 11.99 -10.33 15.70
N THR A 391 12.51 -11.55 15.84
CA THR A 391 13.47 -12.15 14.91
C THR A 391 13.04 -13.52 14.40
N LEU A 392 13.54 -13.91 13.23
CA LEU A 392 13.32 -15.24 12.67
C LEU A 392 13.95 -16.36 13.51
N ASN A 393 15.01 -16.03 14.25
CA ASN A 393 15.67 -16.98 15.15
C ASN A 393 14.83 -17.30 16.39
N GLU A 394 14.08 -16.32 16.93
CA GLU A 394 13.15 -16.57 18.04
C GLU A 394 12.02 -17.50 17.61
N LEU A 395 11.39 -17.23 16.46
CA LEU A 395 10.34 -18.07 15.89
C LEU A 395 10.84 -19.51 15.65
N ARG A 396 12.03 -19.64 15.06
CA ARG A 396 12.66 -20.94 14.83
C ARG A 396 13.01 -21.65 16.15
N GLY A 397 13.60 -20.92 17.09
CA GLY A 397 14.01 -21.44 18.40
C GLY A 397 12.81 -21.96 19.19
N TYR A 398 11.67 -21.29 19.11
CA TYR A 398 10.41 -21.74 19.70
C TYR A 398 9.98 -23.12 19.15
N ALA A 399 9.91 -23.27 17.82
CA ALA A 399 9.53 -24.55 17.22
C ALA A 399 10.51 -25.68 17.55
N VAL A 400 11.83 -25.41 17.48
CA VAL A 400 12.86 -26.40 17.81
C VAL A 400 12.79 -26.81 19.28
N LYS A 401 12.48 -25.88 20.20
CA LYS A 401 12.27 -26.18 21.61
C LYS A 401 11.09 -27.12 21.81
N LEU A 402 9.95 -26.88 21.13
CA LEU A 402 8.79 -27.78 21.18
C LEU A 402 9.12 -29.17 20.64
N LEU A 403 9.75 -29.23 19.47
CA LEU A 403 10.11 -30.49 18.79
C LEU A 403 11.13 -31.33 19.58
N ASN A 404 11.84 -30.73 20.54
CA ASN A 404 12.75 -31.43 21.42
C ASN A 404 12.09 -32.03 22.68
N GLN A 405 10.83 -31.70 22.97
CA GLN A 405 10.08 -32.27 24.08
C GLN A 405 9.59 -33.70 23.74
N ASP A 406 9.56 -34.58 24.75
CA ASP A 406 9.21 -35.98 24.55
C ASP A 406 7.79 -36.18 24.02
N GLU A 407 6.85 -35.34 24.47
CA GLU A 407 5.46 -35.35 23.98
C GLU A 407 5.38 -35.18 22.46
N TYR A 408 6.08 -34.19 21.90
CA TYR A 408 6.09 -33.92 20.46
C TYR A 408 6.93 -34.94 19.69
N LYS A 409 8.00 -35.48 20.28
CA LYS A 409 8.78 -36.60 19.72
C LYS A 409 7.93 -37.84 19.53
N ILE A 410 7.14 -38.20 20.53
CA ILE A 410 6.18 -39.31 20.45
C ILE A 410 5.14 -38.98 19.38
N ALA A 411 4.59 -37.76 19.42
CA ALA A 411 3.53 -37.36 18.50
C ALA A 411 3.94 -37.43 17.02
N PHE A 412 5.10 -36.89 16.62
CA PHE A 412 5.50 -36.99 15.22
C PHE A 412 5.88 -38.41 14.82
N ARG A 413 6.41 -39.24 15.73
CA ARG A 413 6.72 -40.65 15.41
C ARG A 413 5.45 -41.43 15.09
N GLU A 414 4.41 -41.29 15.91
CA GLU A 414 3.11 -41.94 15.68
C GLU A 414 2.52 -41.58 14.32
N VAL A 415 2.51 -40.27 13.99
CA VAL A 415 1.99 -39.78 12.70
C VAL A 415 2.83 -40.31 11.54
N ILE A 416 4.16 -40.21 11.63
CA ILE A 416 5.08 -40.66 10.58
C ILE A 416 4.94 -42.17 10.36
N ASP A 417 4.84 -42.97 11.43
CA ASP A 417 4.71 -44.43 11.33
C ASP A 417 3.41 -44.81 10.63
N ARG A 418 2.29 -44.19 11.05
CA ARG A 418 0.98 -44.43 10.46
C ARG A 418 0.96 -44.09 8.97
N ILE A 419 1.43 -42.88 8.60
CA ILE A 419 1.44 -42.43 7.20
C ILE A 419 2.44 -43.22 6.35
N SER A 420 3.63 -43.52 6.88
CA SER A 420 4.64 -44.28 6.15
C SER A 420 4.17 -45.71 5.87
N LYS A 421 3.50 -46.34 6.83
CA LYS A 421 2.83 -47.64 6.65
C LYS A 421 1.76 -47.58 5.57
N LEU A 422 0.89 -46.56 5.57
CA LEU A 422 -0.14 -46.38 4.53
C LEU A 422 0.47 -46.19 3.13
N ARG A 423 1.64 -45.55 3.04
CA ARG A 423 2.37 -45.31 1.79
C ARG A 423 3.29 -46.46 1.38
N GLY A 424 3.43 -47.51 2.19
CA GLY A 424 4.34 -48.63 1.91
C GLY A 424 5.82 -48.24 1.91
N VAL A 425 6.21 -47.20 2.65
CA VAL A 425 7.59 -46.72 2.75
C VAL A 425 8.12 -46.83 4.18
N ALA A 426 9.43 -46.99 4.34
CA ALA A 426 10.06 -47.01 5.65
C ALA A 426 10.01 -45.60 6.30
N PRO A 427 9.63 -45.49 7.59
CA PRO A 427 9.59 -44.20 8.27
C PRO A 427 10.99 -43.59 8.39
N LYS A 428 11.07 -42.28 8.13
CA LYS A 428 12.30 -41.49 8.27
C LYS A 428 12.05 -40.36 9.25
N TYR A 429 12.56 -40.49 10.46
CA TYR A 429 12.34 -39.50 11.51
C TYR A 429 13.32 -38.32 11.37
N PRO A 430 12.84 -37.07 11.49
CA PRO A 430 13.72 -35.92 11.53
C PRO A 430 14.52 -35.87 12.84
N SER A 431 15.75 -35.35 12.77
CA SER A 431 16.54 -34.95 13.93
C SER A 431 16.41 -33.44 14.12
N TRP A 432 16.09 -33.04 15.36
CA TRP A 432 15.82 -31.67 15.79
C TRP A 432 16.79 -31.22 16.87
#